data_AF-A0A9E6AYB9-F1
#
_entry.id   AF-A0A9E6AYB9-F1
#
_cell.length_a   1.000
_cell.length_b   1.000
_cell.length_c   1.000
_cell.angle_alpha   90.00
_cell.angle_beta   90.00
_cell.angle_gamma   90.00
#
_symmetry.space_group_name_H-M   'P 1'
#
loop_
_entity.id
_entity.type
_entity.pdbx_description
1 polymer ?
#
loop_
_entity_poly.entity_id
_entity_poly.type
_entity_poly.pdbx_seq_one_letter_code
_entity_poly.pdbx_strand_id
1 'polypeptide(L)' 'HYEAGIKITDEEFDTINIINESFKGDWNYIIKPIKY' A
#
# COMPACT_ATOMS: atom_id res chain seq x y z
N HIS A 1 22.58 -0.56 -6.38
CA HIS A 1 22.10 -1.16 -5.12
C HIS A 1 20.65 -0.75 -4.99
N TYR A 2 19.73 -1.71 -4.85
CA TYR A 2 18.34 -1.39 -4.52
C TYR A 2 18.22 -1.36 -3.01
N GLU A 3 17.62 -0.31 -2.49
CA GLU A 3 17.32 -0.24 -1.06
C GLU A 3 16.35 -1.36 -0.71
N ALA A 4 16.58 -2.00 0.44
CA ALA A 4 15.66 -3.00 0.94
C ALA A 4 14.33 -2.33 1.29
N GLY A 5 13.23 -3.04 1.05
CA GLY A 5 11.91 -2.59 1.48
C GLY A 5 11.80 -2.57 3.02
N ILE A 6 10.84 -1.79 3.51
CA ILE A 6 10.48 -1.76 4.93
C ILE A 6 9.49 -2.90 5.18
N LYS A 7 9.80 -3.79 6.13
CA LYS A 7 8.85 -4.78 6.61
C LYS A 7 7.92 -4.12 7.63
N ILE A 8 6.62 -4.28 7.42
CA ILE A 8 5.57 -3.78 8.32
C ILE A 8 4.58 -4.91 8.64
N THR A 9 3.82 -4.75 9.72
CA THR A 9 2.72 -5.67 10.07
C THR A 9 1.47 -5.38 9.22
N ASP A 10 0.51 -6.30 9.26
CA ASP A 10 -0.78 -6.10 8.60
C ASP A 10 -1.53 -4.90 9.22
N GLU A 11 -1.44 -4.72 10.55
CA GLU A 11 -2.07 -3.55 11.20
C GLU A 11 -1.43 -2.23 10.75
N GLU A 12 -0.11 -2.19 10.59
CA GLU A 12 0.59 -1.01 10.07
C GLU A 12 0.21 -0.75 8.60
N PHE A 13 0.08 -1.80 7.79
CA PHE A 13 -0.35 -1.70 6.40
C PHE A 13 -1.77 -1.13 6.28
N ASP A 14 -2.69 -1.54 7.14
CA ASP A 14 -4.08 -1.05 7.18
C ASP A 14 -4.19 0.44 7.53
N THR A 15 -3.18 1.01 8.19
CA THR A 15 -3.14 2.46 8.46
C THR A 15 -2.76 3.29 7.23
N ILE A 16 -2.21 2.65 6.20
CA ILE A 16 -1.78 3.34 5.00
C ILE A 16 -3.01 3.66 4.14
N ASN A 17 -3.07 4.88 3.61
CA ASN A 17 -4.15 5.33 2.74
C ASN A 17 -4.04 4.78 1.31
N ILE A 18 -4.00 3.45 1.21
CA ILE A 18 -3.90 2.69 -0.03
C ILE A 18 -5.17 1.86 -0.21
N ILE A 19 -5.73 1.87 -1.43
CA ILE A 19 -6.87 1.05 -1.81
C ILE A 19 -6.39 0.02 -2.82
N ASN A 20 -6.46 -1.26 -2.47
CA ASN A 20 -6.19 -2.34 -3.41
C ASN A 20 -7.32 -2.45 -4.44
N GLU A 21 -6.95 -2.52 -5.70
CA GLU A 21 -7.88 -2.71 -6.81
C GLU A 21 -7.85 -4.17 -7.24
N SER A 22 -9.02 -4.80 -7.30
CA SER A 22 -9.15 -6.20 -7.65
C SER A 22 -9.02 -6.41 -9.15
N PHE A 23 -7.78 -6.40 -9.63
CA PHE A 23 -7.44 -6.71 -11.00
C PHE A 23 -6.31 -7.73 -11.06
N LYS A 24 -6.62 -8.91 -11.61
CA LYS A 24 -5.67 -10.02 -11.85
C LYS A 24 -4.72 -10.29 -10.67
N GLY A 25 -5.29 -10.52 -9.48
CA GLY A 25 -4.53 -10.91 -8.29
C GLY A 25 -4.17 -9.75 -7.36
N ASP A 26 -4.90 -8.63 -7.44
CA ASP A 26 -4.80 -7.49 -6.51
C ASP A 26 -3.46 -6.76 -6.55
N TRP A 27 -2.79 -6.76 -7.73
CA TRP A 27 -1.48 -6.12 -7.90
C TRP A 27 -1.55 -4.60 -8.11
N ASN A 28 -2.76 -4.07 -8.26
CA ASN A 28 -2.99 -2.65 -8.47
C ASN A 28 -3.46 -2.00 -7.18
N TYR A 29 -3.04 -0.76 -6.96
CA TYR A 29 -3.47 0.02 -5.82
C TYR A 29 -3.54 1.52 -6.12
N ILE A 30 -4.35 2.23 -5.35
CA ILE A 30 -4.52 3.68 -5.43
C ILE A 30 -4.02 4.29 -4.11
N ILE A 31 -3.02 5.16 -4.19
CA ILE A 31 -2.61 6.00 -3.05
C ILE A 31 -3.50 7.25 -3.06
N LYS A 32 -4.37 7.39 -2.07
CA LYS A 32 -5.17 8.62 -1.94
C LYS A 32 -4.32 9.71 -1.27
N PRO A 33 -4.33 10.95 -1.79
CA PRO A 33 -3.71 12.06 -1.08
C PRO A 33 -4.46 12.29 0.23
N ILE A 34 -3.73 12.65 1.28
CA ILE A 34 -4.31 13.06 2.56
C ILE A 34 -4.92 14.44 2.31
N LYS A 35 -6.26 14.57 2.45
CA LYS A 35 -6.89 15.90 2.45
C LYS A 35 -6.51 16.61 3.75
N TYR A 36 -5.88 17.78 3.62
CA TYR A 36 -5.63 18.72 4.72
C TYR A 36 -6.92 19.38 5.19
#